data_AF-A0A954EDB2-F1
#
_entry.id   AF-A0A954EDB2-F1
#
_cell.length_a   1.000
_cell.length_b   1.000
_cell.length_c   1.000
_cell.angle_alpha   90.00
_cell.angle_beta   90.00
_cell.angle_gamma   90.00
#
_symmetry.space_group_name_H-M   'P 1'
#
loop_
_entity.id
_entity.type
_entity.pdbx_description
1 polymer ?
#
loop_
_entity_poly.entity_id
_entity_poly.type
_entity_poly.pdbx_seq_one_letter_code
_entity_poly.pdbx_strand_id
1 'polypeptide(L)'
;MLVVQLTGCFTIRSWFDERKYARKIDHRAKEVWQHSEGAYRFVEHNLEDFGRGFVAGYKNVASGGDGCPPVMPPPYYWKAEFSNPLGKKKIVAWFDGFHHGAAAALGDNVADGRRILTSNEIYHKCRQYVEYIPEDAFDEEMQIQWGEPDSGFELAPLPEPAQLVPGLNPPPVPAETPKYVPEGGSNL
;
A
#
# COMPACT_ATOMS: atom_id res chain seq x y z
N MET A 1 -6.33 39.92 0.68
CA MET A 1 -5.37 38.96 1.26
C MET A 1 -6.03 37.60 1.30
N LEU A 2 -5.57 36.66 0.47
CA LEU A 2 -6.04 35.27 0.51
C LEU A 2 -5.24 34.52 1.59
N VAL A 3 -5.87 34.25 2.72
CA VAL A 3 -5.32 33.36 3.75
C VAL A 3 -5.56 31.94 3.26
N VAL A 4 -4.52 31.32 2.70
CA VAL A 4 -4.51 29.87 2.41
C VAL A 4 -4.52 29.17 3.77
N GLN A 5 -5.68 28.68 4.19
CA GLN A 5 -5.77 27.83 5.37
C GLN A 5 -5.04 26.52 5.07
N LEU A 6 -3.88 26.33 5.72
CA LEU A 6 -3.08 25.11 5.68
C LEU A 6 -3.73 24.02 6.56
N THR A 7 -4.86 23.48 6.15
CA THR A 7 -5.38 22.22 6.70
C THR A 7 -4.57 21.05 6.14
N GLY A 8 -3.31 20.87 6.57
CA GLY A 8 -2.40 20.01 5.81
C GLY A 8 -1.18 19.38 6.51
N CYS A 9 -1.08 19.35 7.84
CA CYS A 9 0.06 18.64 8.46
C CYS A 9 0.10 17.14 8.11
N PHE A 10 -1.06 16.51 7.94
CA PHE A 10 -1.16 15.11 7.50
C PHE A 10 -0.66 14.90 6.07
N THR A 11 -0.97 15.81 5.15
CA THR A 11 -0.61 15.68 3.72
C THR A 11 0.88 15.89 3.49
N ILE A 12 1.53 16.82 4.21
CA ILE A 12 2.98 17.03 4.09
C ILE A 12 3.77 15.83 4.64
N ARG A 13 3.37 15.28 5.80
CA ARG A 13 4.02 14.10 6.41
C ARG A 13 3.90 12.88 5.50
N SER A 14 2.69 12.58 5.02
CA SER A 14 2.44 11.46 4.12
C SER A 14 3.30 11.52 2.84
N TRP A 15 3.46 12.71 2.27
CA TRP A 15 4.30 12.93 1.10
C TRP A 15 5.80 12.65 1.35
N PHE A 16 6.32 13.09 2.50
CA PHE A 16 7.71 12.80 2.88
C PHE A 16 7.93 11.30 3.10
N ASP A 17 6.98 10.66 3.78
CA ASP A 17 7.02 9.23 4.05
C ASP A 17 6.99 8.44 2.73
N GLU A 18 6.05 8.73 1.82
CA GLU A 18 6.00 8.13 0.48
C GLU A 18 7.32 8.25 -0.27
N ARG A 19 7.93 9.44 -0.30
CA ARG A 19 9.23 9.64 -0.96
C ARG A 19 10.36 8.87 -0.31
N LYS A 20 10.40 8.81 1.02
CA LYS A 20 11.40 8.05 1.77
C LYS A 20 11.27 6.56 1.43
N TYR A 21 10.04 6.05 1.38
CA TYR A 21 9.79 4.66 1.02
C TYR A 21 10.12 4.36 -0.44
N ALA A 22 9.71 5.21 -1.39
CA ALA A 22 10.02 5.03 -2.80
C ALA A 22 11.53 4.90 -3.04
N ARG A 23 12.35 5.71 -2.34
CA ARG A 23 13.81 5.61 -2.38
C ARG A 23 14.35 4.31 -1.81
N LYS A 24 13.79 3.83 -0.69
CA LYS A 24 14.19 2.54 -0.09
C LYS A 24 13.94 1.38 -1.05
N ILE A 25 12.78 1.35 -1.69
CA ILE A 25 12.44 0.29 -2.66
C ILE A 25 13.34 0.40 -3.88
N ASP A 26 13.56 1.61 -4.39
CA ASP A 26 14.44 1.82 -5.54
C ASP A 26 15.87 1.34 -5.26
N HIS A 27 16.39 1.65 -4.06
CA HIS A 27 17.69 1.16 -3.62
C HIS A 27 17.72 -0.37 -3.51
N ARG A 28 16.73 -0.97 -2.85
CA ARG A 28 16.65 -2.42 -2.68
C ARG A 28 16.52 -3.16 -4.02
N ALA A 29 15.68 -2.67 -4.92
CA ALA A 29 15.50 -3.26 -6.25
C ALA A 29 16.83 -3.26 -7.04
N LYS A 30 17.61 -2.17 -6.97
CA LYS A 30 18.93 -2.09 -7.58
C LYS A 30 19.94 -3.02 -6.93
N GLU A 31 19.93 -3.12 -5.60
CA GLU A 31 20.78 -4.04 -4.85
C GLU A 31 20.50 -5.50 -5.27
N VAL A 32 19.24 -5.93 -5.33
CA VAL A 32 18.87 -7.29 -5.76
C VAL A 32 19.26 -7.53 -7.22
N TRP A 33 19.07 -6.54 -8.10
CA TRP A 33 19.55 -6.64 -9.47
C TRP A 33 21.07 -6.88 -9.53
N GLN A 34 21.87 -6.10 -8.82
CA GLN A 34 23.33 -6.25 -8.81
C GLN A 34 23.80 -7.63 -8.35
N HIS A 35 23.12 -8.22 -7.36
CA HIS A 35 23.44 -9.57 -6.89
C HIS A 35 23.02 -10.67 -7.87
N SER A 36 21.95 -10.43 -8.65
CA SER A 36 21.38 -11.41 -9.57
C SER A 36 21.88 -11.29 -11.02
N GLU A 37 22.46 -10.15 -11.40
CA GLU A 37 22.89 -9.83 -12.77
C GLU A 37 23.83 -10.90 -13.35
N GLY A 38 24.72 -11.45 -12.53
CA GLY A 38 25.66 -12.49 -12.93
C GLY A 38 24.98 -13.76 -13.46
N ALA A 39 23.79 -14.10 -12.97
CA ALA A 39 23.03 -15.27 -13.41
C ALA A 39 22.44 -15.10 -14.82
N TYR A 40 22.15 -13.86 -15.22
CA TYR A 40 21.51 -13.56 -16.51
C TYR A 40 22.52 -13.23 -17.61
N ARG A 41 23.80 -13.04 -17.26
CA ARG A 41 24.85 -12.53 -18.16
C ARG A 41 25.04 -13.35 -19.44
N PHE A 42 24.79 -14.66 -19.38
CA PHE A 42 24.96 -15.58 -20.50
C PHE A 42 23.65 -15.98 -21.18
N VAL A 43 22.50 -15.58 -20.60
CA VAL A 43 21.17 -15.93 -21.10
C VAL A 43 20.61 -14.77 -21.91
N GLU A 44 20.75 -13.54 -21.41
CA GLU A 44 20.18 -12.35 -22.03
C GLU A 44 21.26 -11.50 -22.71
N HIS A 45 21.01 -11.13 -23.97
CA HIS A 45 21.95 -10.30 -24.74
C HIS A 45 21.76 -8.81 -24.46
N ASN A 46 20.57 -8.40 -24.02
CA ASN A 46 20.24 -7.01 -23.69
C ASN A 46 20.14 -6.81 -22.17
N LEU A 47 21.20 -7.17 -21.44
CA LEU A 47 21.25 -7.12 -19.96
C LEU A 47 20.85 -5.78 -19.37
N GLU A 48 21.17 -4.67 -20.05
CA GLU A 48 20.80 -3.34 -19.57
C GLU A 48 19.28 -3.13 -19.56
N ASP A 49 18.62 -3.50 -20.66
CA ASP A 49 17.16 -3.35 -20.80
C ASP A 49 16.43 -4.36 -19.92
N PHE A 50 16.96 -5.57 -19.81
CA PHE A 50 16.50 -6.58 -18.87
C PHE A 50 16.60 -6.10 -17.42
N GLY A 51 17.74 -5.56 -17.01
CA GLY A 51 17.94 -5.02 -15.67
C GLY A 51 16.99 -3.87 -15.34
N ARG A 52 16.71 -2.99 -16.32
CA ARG A 52 15.68 -1.94 -16.18
C ARG A 52 14.29 -2.55 -15.97
N GLY A 53 13.98 -3.63 -16.68
CA GLY A 53 12.77 -4.42 -16.51
C GLY A 53 12.68 -5.01 -15.11
N PHE A 54 13.73 -5.70 -14.69
CA PHE A 54 13.85 -6.35 -13.39
C PHE A 54 13.60 -5.39 -12.24
N VAL A 55 14.28 -4.24 -12.25
CA VAL A 55 14.09 -3.21 -11.23
C VAL A 55 12.64 -2.68 -11.25
N ALA A 56 12.03 -2.52 -12.42
CA ALA A 56 10.65 -2.07 -12.54
C ALA A 56 9.64 -3.09 -11.97
N GLY A 57 9.80 -4.37 -12.31
CA GLY A 57 8.94 -5.46 -11.81
C GLY A 57 9.05 -5.64 -10.30
N TYR A 58 10.28 -5.61 -9.78
CA TYR A 58 10.52 -5.68 -8.34
C TYR A 58 9.85 -4.50 -7.61
N LYS A 59 9.99 -3.29 -8.15
CA LYS A 59 9.37 -2.09 -7.59
C LYS A 59 7.85 -2.15 -7.63
N ASN A 60 7.25 -2.75 -8.67
CA ASN A 60 5.81 -2.90 -8.79
C ASN A 60 5.27 -3.74 -7.62
N VAL A 61 5.79 -4.97 -7.44
CA VAL A 61 5.37 -5.87 -6.35
C VAL A 61 5.67 -5.27 -4.98
N ALA A 62 6.86 -4.72 -4.77
CA ALA A 62 7.23 -4.07 -3.51
C ALA A 62 6.38 -2.82 -3.21
N SER A 63 5.71 -2.24 -4.22
CA SER A 63 4.77 -1.13 -4.08
C SER A 63 3.32 -1.57 -3.90
N GLY A 64 3.06 -2.88 -3.78
CA GLY A 64 1.71 -3.44 -3.66
C GLY A 64 1.02 -3.69 -5.00
N GLY A 65 1.77 -3.64 -6.11
CA GLY A 65 1.29 -4.09 -7.42
C GLY A 65 1.15 -5.62 -7.48
N ASP A 66 0.47 -6.09 -8.52
CA ASP A 66 0.18 -7.50 -8.77
C ASP A 66 1.33 -8.27 -9.43
N GLY A 67 2.42 -7.58 -9.78
CA GLY A 67 3.54 -8.17 -10.52
C GLY A 67 3.25 -8.40 -11.99
N CYS A 68 2.14 -7.89 -12.52
CA CYS A 68 1.84 -7.92 -13.94
C CYS A 68 2.58 -6.77 -14.65
N PRO A 69 3.19 -7.03 -15.82
CA PRO A 69 3.81 -5.98 -16.61
C PRO A 69 2.74 -5.02 -17.14
N PRO A 70 3.09 -3.73 -17.33
CA PRO A 70 2.19 -2.79 -17.98
C PRO A 70 1.94 -3.18 -19.45
N VAL A 71 0.79 -2.78 -20.00
CA VAL A 71 0.45 -3.05 -21.42
C VAL A 71 1.47 -2.44 -22.39
N MET A 72 2.02 -1.28 -22.02
CA MET A 72 2.99 -0.54 -22.83
C MET A 72 4.31 -0.43 -22.06
N PRO A 73 5.47 -0.54 -22.73
CA PRO A 73 6.75 -0.30 -22.09
C PRO A 73 6.89 1.17 -21.66
N PRO A 74 7.85 1.52 -20.80
CA PRO A 74 8.09 2.89 -20.36
C PRO A 74 8.36 3.85 -21.52
N PRO A 75 8.08 5.17 -21.36
CA PRO A 75 8.27 6.18 -22.42
C PRO A 75 9.67 6.22 -23.05
N TYR A 76 10.69 5.75 -22.32
CA TYR A 76 12.05 5.58 -22.84
C TYR A 76 12.09 4.79 -24.16
N TYR A 77 11.23 3.79 -24.31
CA TYR A 77 11.17 2.89 -25.48
C TYR A 77 10.22 3.37 -26.58
N TRP A 78 9.54 4.52 -26.42
CA TRP A 78 8.60 5.01 -27.44
C TRP A 78 9.28 5.79 -28.57
N LYS A 79 10.59 6.01 -28.44
CA LYS A 79 11.40 6.71 -29.42
C LYS A 79 11.52 5.88 -30.71
N ALA A 80 11.66 6.57 -31.84
CA ALA A 80 11.81 5.93 -33.16
C ALA A 80 12.98 4.92 -33.23
N GLU A 81 14.03 5.13 -32.43
CA GLU A 81 15.19 4.22 -32.32
C GLU A 81 14.82 2.79 -31.89
N PHE A 82 13.68 2.61 -31.22
CA PHE A 82 13.20 1.29 -30.78
C PHE A 82 12.20 0.64 -31.74
N SER A 83 11.81 1.31 -32.83
CA SER A 83 10.83 0.79 -33.81
C SER A 83 11.40 -0.31 -34.71
N ASN A 84 12.73 -0.40 -34.81
CA ASN A 84 13.42 -1.42 -35.61
C ASN A 84 13.49 -2.79 -34.90
N PRO A 85 13.86 -3.89 -35.60
CA PRO A 85 13.92 -5.22 -35.00
C PRO A 85 14.86 -5.35 -33.79
N LEU A 86 15.97 -4.62 -33.74
CA LEU A 86 16.89 -4.63 -32.60
C LEU A 86 16.26 -3.92 -31.39
N GLY A 87 15.58 -2.81 -31.62
CA GLY A 87 14.80 -2.09 -30.62
C GLY A 87 13.69 -2.94 -30.01
N LYS A 88 12.96 -3.69 -30.84
CA LYS A 88 11.94 -4.63 -30.38
C LYS A 88 12.52 -5.71 -29.46
N LYS A 89 13.73 -6.22 -29.74
CA LYS A 89 14.41 -7.18 -28.84
C LYS A 89 14.73 -6.58 -27.47
N LYS A 90 15.12 -5.30 -27.41
CA LYS A 90 15.33 -4.59 -26.14
C LYS A 90 14.05 -4.43 -25.34
N ILE A 91 12.94 -4.13 -26.02
CA ILE A 91 11.61 -4.06 -25.39
C ILE A 91 11.21 -5.42 -24.82
N VAL A 92 11.41 -6.50 -25.58
CA VAL A 92 11.16 -7.88 -25.10
C VAL A 92 12.00 -8.19 -23.87
N ALA A 93 13.31 -7.92 -23.92
CA ALA A 93 14.20 -8.12 -22.78
C ALA A 93 13.75 -7.33 -21.54
N TRP A 94 13.23 -6.11 -21.72
CA TRP A 94 12.64 -5.34 -20.61
C TRP A 94 11.43 -6.02 -20.00
N PHE A 95 10.52 -6.59 -20.79
CA PHE A 95 9.37 -7.34 -20.28
C PHE A 95 9.79 -8.64 -19.58
N ASP A 96 10.75 -9.38 -20.15
CA ASP A 96 11.30 -10.59 -19.53
C ASP A 96 11.98 -10.27 -18.19
N GLY A 97 12.72 -9.17 -18.14
CA GLY A 97 13.30 -8.64 -16.91
C GLY A 97 12.22 -8.33 -15.89
N PHE A 98 11.12 -7.66 -16.30
CA PHE A 98 10.01 -7.33 -15.41
C PHE A 98 9.44 -8.55 -14.69
N HIS A 99 9.17 -9.63 -15.43
CA HIS A 99 8.66 -10.87 -14.84
C HIS A 99 9.63 -11.47 -13.82
N HIS A 100 10.92 -11.50 -14.12
CA HIS A 100 11.93 -11.99 -13.18
C HIS A 100 12.05 -11.10 -11.94
N GLY A 101 11.98 -9.78 -12.10
CA GLY A 101 11.99 -8.84 -10.99
C GLY A 101 10.78 -8.98 -10.07
N ALA A 102 9.59 -9.17 -10.66
CA ALA A 102 8.37 -9.43 -9.91
C ALA A 102 8.45 -10.76 -9.13
N ALA A 103 8.94 -11.83 -9.77
CA ALA A 103 9.17 -13.11 -9.12
C ALA A 103 10.19 -13.01 -7.97
N ALA A 104 11.27 -12.26 -8.14
CA ALA A 104 12.26 -12.02 -7.10
C ALA A 104 11.65 -11.28 -5.89
N ALA A 105 10.82 -10.26 -6.13
CA ALA A 105 10.14 -9.54 -5.04
C ALA A 105 9.13 -10.41 -4.29
N LEU A 106 8.49 -11.37 -4.96
CA LEU A 106 7.63 -12.36 -4.31
C LEU A 106 8.47 -13.32 -3.44
N GLY A 107 9.61 -13.81 -3.94
CA GLY A 107 10.53 -14.65 -3.19
C GLY A 107 11.11 -13.96 -1.94
N ASP A 108 11.39 -12.66 -2.04
CA ASP A 108 11.88 -11.83 -0.93
C ASP A 108 10.76 -11.45 0.08
N ASN A 109 9.50 -11.85 -0.14
CA ASN A 109 8.32 -11.50 0.68
C ASN A 109 8.13 -9.98 0.87
N VAL A 110 8.61 -9.17 -0.07
CA VAL A 110 8.59 -7.69 0.05
C VAL A 110 7.16 -7.15 -0.04
N ALA A 111 6.27 -7.86 -0.73
CA ALA A 111 4.85 -7.53 -0.80
C ALA A 111 4.15 -7.69 0.55
N ASP A 112 4.45 -8.76 1.30
CA ASP A 112 3.77 -9.08 2.54
C ASP A 112 4.22 -8.16 3.69
N GLY A 113 5.49 -7.75 3.70
CA GLY A 113 6.02 -6.75 4.64
C GLY A 113 5.36 -5.36 4.54
N ARG A 114 4.54 -5.12 3.51
CA ARG A 114 3.83 -3.86 3.27
C ARG A 114 2.31 -3.96 3.33
N ARG A 115 1.77 -5.15 3.52
CA ARG A 115 0.34 -5.37 3.73
C ARG A 115 -0.02 -4.77 5.09
N ILE A 116 -0.69 -3.62 5.09
CA ILE A 116 -1.29 -3.10 6.32
C ILE A 116 -2.38 -4.10 6.71
N LEU A 117 -2.18 -4.76 7.85
CA LEU A 117 -3.20 -5.62 8.39
C LEU A 117 -4.41 -4.76 8.74
N THR A 118 -5.56 -5.12 8.19
CA THR A 118 -6.83 -4.53 8.61
C THR A 118 -7.12 -4.91 10.06
N SER A 119 -7.94 -4.12 10.76
CA SER A 119 -8.32 -4.42 12.15
C SER A 119 -8.76 -5.87 12.32
N ASN A 120 -9.58 -6.39 11.40
CA ASN A 120 -10.02 -7.78 11.40
C ASN A 120 -8.86 -8.78 11.28
N GLU A 121 -7.90 -8.54 10.39
CA GLU A 121 -6.71 -9.38 10.26
C GLU A 121 -5.80 -9.29 11.48
N ILE A 122 -5.67 -8.12 12.11
CA ILE A 122 -4.92 -7.97 13.37
C ILE A 122 -5.61 -8.81 14.47
N TYR A 123 -6.93 -8.69 14.62
CA TYR A 123 -7.67 -9.47 15.63
C TYR A 123 -7.59 -10.98 15.42
N HIS A 124 -7.49 -11.46 14.18
CA HIS A 124 -7.41 -12.90 13.88
C HIS A 124 -5.98 -13.44 13.79
N LYS A 125 -5.03 -12.70 13.22
CA LYS A 125 -3.63 -13.13 13.00
C LYS A 125 -2.70 -12.72 14.14
N CYS A 126 -2.96 -11.60 14.82
CA CYS A 126 -2.09 -11.05 15.87
C CYS A 126 -2.65 -11.25 17.30
N ARG A 127 -3.75 -11.99 17.48
CA ARG A 127 -4.41 -12.23 18.79
C ARG A 127 -3.49 -12.82 19.86
N GLN A 128 -2.35 -13.39 19.50
CA GLN A 128 -1.38 -13.93 20.45
C GLN A 128 -0.55 -12.86 21.16
N TYR A 129 -0.63 -11.58 20.77
CA TYR A 129 0.16 -10.48 21.35
C TYR A 129 -0.57 -9.64 22.41
N VAL A 130 -1.70 -10.09 22.94
CA VAL A 130 -2.18 -9.54 24.22
C VAL A 130 -1.43 -10.28 25.32
N GLU A 131 -0.18 -9.90 25.53
CA GLU A 131 0.50 -10.20 26.78
C GLU A 131 -0.30 -9.51 27.88
N TYR A 132 -0.85 -10.28 28.81
CA TYR A 132 -1.49 -9.74 29.99
C TYR A 132 -0.43 -8.93 30.72
N ILE A 133 -0.51 -7.61 30.62
CA ILE A 133 0.24 -6.72 31.51
C ILE A 133 -0.38 -6.97 32.88
N PRO A 134 0.33 -7.58 33.83
CA PRO A 134 -0.17 -7.75 35.18
C PRO A 134 -0.61 -6.38 35.71
N GLU A 135 -1.77 -6.29 36.35
CA GLU A 135 -2.28 -5.01 36.89
C GLU A 135 -1.26 -4.35 37.84
N ASP A 136 -0.41 -5.17 38.44
CA ASP A 136 0.72 -4.90 39.31
C ASP A 136 1.99 -4.38 38.60
N ALA A 137 2.03 -4.35 37.26
CA ALA A 137 3.12 -3.77 36.47
C ALA A 137 2.94 -2.28 36.17
N PHE A 138 1.82 -1.67 36.59
CA PHE A 138 1.68 -0.22 36.63
C PHE A 138 2.26 0.28 37.96
N ASP A 139 3.48 0.81 37.92
CA ASP A 139 4.01 1.58 39.05
C ASP A 139 3.00 2.70 39.38
N GLU A 140 2.53 2.74 40.63
CA GLU A 140 1.54 3.70 41.17
C GLU A 140 1.93 5.18 40.98
N GLU A 141 3.16 5.48 40.55
CA GLU A 141 3.69 6.84 40.44
C GLU A 141 3.47 7.53 39.09
N MET A 142 2.94 6.86 38.05
CA MET A 142 2.58 7.58 36.82
C MET A 142 1.12 8.04 36.86
N GLN A 143 0.82 8.93 37.80
CA GLN A 143 -0.34 9.80 37.69
C GLN A 143 -0.15 10.68 36.46
N ILE A 144 -0.74 10.27 35.33
CA ILE A 144 -0.94 11.15 34.20
C ILE A 144 -1.80 12.29 34.72
N GLN A 145 -1.17 13.42 35.02
CA GLN A 145 -1.85 14.66 35.32
C GLN A 145 -2.55 15.08 34.02
N TRP A 146 -3.79 14.63 33.87
CA TRP A 146 -4.72 15.25 32.95
C TRP A 146 -4.75 16.73 33.33
N GLY A 147 -4.14 17.57 32.50
CA GLY A 147 -4.17 19.01 32.72
C GLY A 147 -5.62 19.42 32.92
N GLU A 148 -5.89 20.19 33.97
CA GLU A 148 -7.23 20.72 34.21
C GLU A 148 -7.73 21.34 32.89
N PRO A 149 -8.92 20.96 32.41
CA PRO A 149 -9.46 21.54 31.20
C PRO A 149 -9.58 23.05 31.44
N ASP A 150 -8.81 23.82 30.68
CA ASP A 150 -8.79 25.28 30.72
C ASP A 150 -10.22 25.80 30.64
N SER A 151 -10.72 26.36 31.74
CA SER A 151 -12.14 26.64 32.02
C SER A 151 -12.65 27.89 31.29
N GLY A 152 -12.26 28.07 30.04
CA GLY A 152 -12.60 29.22 29.20
C GLY A 152 -13.70 28.98 28.18
N PHE A 153 -14.17 27.75 28.00
CA PHE A 153 -15.36 27.48 27.19
C PHE A 153 -16.60 27.61 28.07
N GLU A 154 -17.22 28.79 28.06
CA GLU A 154 -18.60 28.98 28.49
C GLU A 154 -19.46 27.97 27.70
N LEU A 155 -19.82 26.88 28.37
CA LEU A 155 -20.71 25.87 27.84
C LEU A 155 -22.02 26.58 27.51
N ALA A 156 -22.29 26.79 26.22
CA ALA A 156 -23.62 27.14 25.77
C ALA A 156 -24.60 26.15 26.43
N PRO A 157 -25.74 26.62 26.95
CA PRO A 157 -26.69 25.75 27.63
C PRO A 157 -27.01 24.57 26.72
N LEU A 158 -26.80 23.36 27.26
CA LEU A 158 -27.15 22.11 26.60
C LEU A 158 -28.57 22.26 26.03
N PRO A 159 -28.78 22.04 24.72
CA PRO A 159 -30.14 21.93 24.23
C PRO A 159 -30.83 20.84 25.04
N GLU A 160 -32.02 21.14 25.56
CA GLU A 160 -32.84 20.16 26.29
C GLU A 160 -32.83 18.83 25.54
N PRO A 161 -32.73 17.69 26.26
CA PRO A 161 -32.72 16.39 25.62
C PRO A 161 -33.94 16.30 24.71
N ALA A 162 -33.70 16.20 23.40
CA ALA A 162 -34.76 16.02 22.42
C ALA A 162 -35.60 14.84 22.91
N GLN A 163 -36.86 15.12 23.25
CA GLN A 163 -37.74 14.07 23.72
C GLN A 163 -37.77 12.98 22.66
N LEU A 164 -37.42 11.76 23.07
CA LEU A 164 -37.52 10.58 22.22
C LEU A 164 -38.96 10.53 21.73
N VAL A 165 -39.17 10.82 20.45
CA VAL A 165 -40.49 10.74 19.83
C VAL A 165 -40.94 9.28 19.97
N PRO A 166 -41.97 8.96 20.77
CA PRO A 166 -42.40 7.58 20.94
C PRO A 166 -42.99 7.09 19.61
N GLY A 167 -42.35 6.11 18.97
CA GLY A 167 -42.92 5.44 17.78
C GLY A 167 -42.02 5.27 16.55
N LEU A 168 -40.75 5.68 16.58
CA LEU A 168 -39.81 5.29 15.51
C LEU A 168 -39.26 3.88 15.78
N ASN A 169 -40.05 2.87 15.41
CA ASN A 169 -39.53 1.52 15.27
C ASN A 169 -38.37 1.57 14.24
N PRO A 170 -37.20 0.99 14.55
CA PRO A 170 -36.15 0.86 13.56
C PRO A 170 -36.71 0.10 12.36
N PRO A 171 -36.36 0.49 11.11
CA PRO A 171 -36.79 -0.25 9.94
C PRO A 171 -36.37 -1.71 10.09
N PRO A 172 -37.26 -2.68 9.79
CA PRO A 172 -36.92 -4.09 9.94
C PRO A 172 -35.69 -4.40 9.09
N VAL A 173 -34.67 -4.95 9.75
CA VAL A 173 -33.49 -5.49 9.06
C VAL A 173 -33.99 -6.55 8.07
N PRO A 174 -33.72 -6.42 6.76
CA PRO A 174 -34.09 -7.45 5.80
C PRO A 174 -33.42 -8.77 6.21
N ALA A 175 -34.22 -9.81 6.47
CA ALA A 175 -33.73 -11.10 6.96
C ALA A 175 -32.94 -11.89 5.90
N GLU A 176 -32.87 -11.41 4.66
CA GLU A 176 -32.19 -12.11 3.58
C GLU A 176 -31.32 -11.12 2.80
N THR A 177 -30.00 -11.31 2.88
CA THR A 177 -29.08 -10.75 1.90
C THR A 177 -29.35 -11.44 0.56
N PRO A 178 -29.52 -10.70 -0.55
CA PRO A 178 -29.68 -11.32 -1.86
C PRO A 178 -28.43 -12.16 -2.15
N LYS A 179 -28.64 -13.47 -2.35
CA LYS A 179 -27.59 -14.39 -2.78
C LYS A 179 -27.07 -13.91 -4.13
N TYR A 180 -25.77 -13.65 -4.21
CA TYR A 180 -25.08 -13.32 -5.43
C TYR A 180 -25.30 -14.42 -6.47
N VAL A 181 -25.98 -14.07 -7.56
CA VAL A 181 -26.08 -14.90 -8.76
C VAL A 181 -24.95 -14.44 -9.69
N PRO A 182 -23.96 -15.29 -10.03
CA PRO A 182 -22.95 -14.92 -11.01
C PRO A 182 -23.61 -14.73 -12.37
N GLU A 183 -23.50 -13.52 -12.92
CA GLU A 183 -23.87 -13.20 -14.30
C GLU A 183 -23.12 -14.14 -15.25
N GLY A 184 -23.90 -14.79 -16.12
CA GLY A 184 -23.47 -15.90 -16.95
C GLY A 184 -22.26 -15.60 -17.83
N GLY A 185 -21.40 -16.62 -17.94
CA GLY A 185 -20.47 -16.74 -19.04
C GLY A 185 -21.23 -16.82 -20.35
N SER A 186 -21.15 -15.74 -21.13
CA SER A 186 -21.43 -15.77 -22.55
C SER A 186 -20.27 -16.51 -23.24
N ASN A 187 -20.48 -17.80 -23.50
CA ASN A 187 -19.87 -18.48 -24.63
C ASN A 187 -20.43 -17.85 -25.90
N LEU A 188 -19.57 -17.19 -26.68
CA LEU A 188 -19.49 -17.22 -28.14
C LEU A 188 -18.22 -16.49 -28.58
#